data_AF-A0A9X2HQG7-F1
#
_entry.id   AF-A0A9X2HQG7-F1
#
_cell.length_a   1.000
_cell.length_b   1.000
_cell.length_c   1.000
_cell.angle_alpha   90.00
_cell.angle_beta   90.00
_cell.angle_gamma   90.00
#
_symmetry.space_group_name_H-M   'P 1'
#
loop_
_entity.id
_entity.type
_entity.pdbx_description
1 polymer ?
#
loop_
_entity_poly.entity_id
_entity_poly.type
_entity_poly.pdbx_seq_one_letter_code
_entity_poly.pdbx_strand_id
1 'polypeptide(L)'
;MKLTLTVIVSAVTSGLISILTFIIGVRMAKDQGDRAAVRQIYQRLFEHFRGIDAAIGDGKPKSWADFPLKGNQYTPPCKQMHSDGEANLLPPALMAQCETLETDALTAGGRYRHWVRETYIPALKALVAERTGGKGGSITGKAYRELSAFELGLMSGEDVLGLSTELEAENLGVGLQVAVERGRHEMLYLYPEHLDGANVGTLLEAARALASADPQGQALSDGLRALRPRLAVLLGRLKARIRDPHPLHESILRAFRDVFRRG
;
A
#
# COMPACT_ATOMS: atom_id res chain seq x y z
N MET A 1 -55.97 34.01 -23.08
CA MET A 1 -55.33 32.70 -23.37
C MET A 1 -53.86 32.58 -22.94
N LYS A 2 -53.14 33.67 -22.60
CA LYS A 2 -51.76 33.60 -22.09
C LYS A 2 -51.66 33.21 -20.60
N LEU A 3 -52.60 33.69 -19.76
CA LEU A 3 -52.66 33.40 -18.32
C LEU A 3 -52.88 31.91 -18.00
N THR A 4 -53.73 31.23 -18.75
CA THR A 4 -54.02 29.79 -18.55
C THR A 4 -52.82 28.90 -18.87
N LEU A 5 -52.04 29.25 -19.90
CA LEU A 5 -50.81 28.54 -20.24
C LEU A 5 -49.75 28.70 -19.14
N THR A 6 -49.57 29.93 -18.62
CA THR A 6 -48.62 30.19 -17.54
C THR A 6 -48.96 29.40 -16.28
N VAL A 7 -50.24 29.38 -15.87
CA VAL A 7 -50.71 28.64 -14.69
C VAL A 7 -50.48 27.13 -14.85
N ILE A 8 -50.80 26.57 -16.03
CA ILE A 8 -50.58 25.14 -16.32
C ILE A 8 -49.08 24.81 -16.33
N VAL A 9 -48.24 25.64 -16.96
CA VAL A 9 -46.78 25.45 -16.98
C VAL A 9 -46.21 25.54 -15.57
N SER A 10 -46.67 26.47 -14.73
CA SER A 10 -46.24 26.56 -13.33
C SER A 10 -46.73 25.39 -12.47
N ALA A 11 -47.92 24.85 -12.72
CA ALA A 11 -48.44 23.68 -12.01
C ALA A 11 -47.67 22.39 -12.38
N VAL A 12 -47.36 22.21 -13.67
CA VAL A 12 -46.57 21.07 -14.16
C VAL A 12 -45.12 21.15 -13.67
N THR A 13 -44.49 22.33 -13.73
CA THR A 13 -43.12 22.52 -13.21
C THR A 13 -43.05 22.35 -11.69
N SER A 14 -44.02 22.86 -10.93
CA SER A 14 -44.08 22.66 -9.48
C SER A 14 -44.32 21.19 -9.11
N GLY A 15 -45.16 20.48 -9.86
CA GLY A 15 -45.38 19.04 -9.71
C GLY A 15 -44.11 18.23 -9.96
N LEU A 16 -43.38 18.55 -11.04
CA LEU A 16 -42.08 17.93 -11.35
C LEU A 16 -41.04 18.21 -10.26
N ILE A 17 -40.95 19.45 -9.78
CA ILE A 17 -40.01 19.83 -8.70
C ILE A 17 -40.36 19.11 -7.40
N SER A 18 -41.65 18.99 -7.06
CA SER A 18 -42.11 18.27 -5.85
C SER A 18 -41.75 16.79 -5.90
N ILE A 19 -41.96 16.12 -7.04
CA ILE A 19 -41.57 14.72 -7.25
C ILE A 19 -40.05 14.55 -7.16
N LEU A 20 -39.28 15.43 -7.80
CA LEU A 20 -37.81 15.45 -7.70
C LEU A 20 -37.36 15.62 -6.24
N THR A 21 -37.95 16.55 -5.50
CA THR A 21 -37.62 16.83 -4.10
C THR A 21 -38.00 15.65 -3.20
N PHE A 22 -39.13 14.98 -3.47
CA PHE A 22 -39.56 13.78 -2.75
C PHE A 22 -38.61 12.59 -3.02
N ILE A 23 -38.24 12.33 -4.28
CA ILE A 23 -37.27 11.28 -4.64
C ILE A 23 -35.92 11.55 -3.97
N ILE A 24 -35.45 12.80 -4.00
CA ILE A 24 -34.23 13.22 -3.31
C ILE A 24 -34.37 12.99 -1.80
N GLY A 25 -35.48 13.41 -1.18
CA GLY A 25 -35.74 13.25 0.25
C GLY A 25 -35.78 11.79 0.72
N VAL A 26 -36.51 10.92 0.02
CA VAL A 26 -36.60 9.48 0.34
C VAL A 26 -35.23 8.80 0.18
N ARG A 27 -34.45 9.17 -0.86
CA ARG A 27 -33.11 8.63 -1.08
C ARG A 27 -32.12 9.12 -0.03
N MET A 28 -32.20 10.39 0.38
CA MET A 28 -31.37 10.95 1.46
C MET A 28 -31.65 10.26 2.81
N ALA A 29 -32.90 9.89 3.09
CA ALA A 29 -33.26 9.14 4.30
C ALA A 29 -32.69 7.70 4.28
N LYS A 30 -32.72 7.02 3.13
CA LYS A 30 -32.12 5.69 2.96
C LYS A 30 -30.58 5.75 3.04
N ASP A 31 -29.98 6.71 2.34
CA ASP A 31 -28.53 6.94 2.36
C ASP A 31 -28.03 7.25 3.78
N GLN A 32 -28.84 7.83 4.67
CA GLN A 32 -28.48 8.04 6.07
C GLN A 32 -28.29 6.74 6.87
N GLY A 33 -29.10 5.71 6.61
CA GLY A 33 -28.95 4.40 7.26
C GLY A 33 -27.73 3.62 6.75
N ASP A 34 -27.51 3.64 5.43
CA ASP A 34 -26.41 2.89 4.79
C ASP A 34 -25.03 3.57 4.96
N ARG A 35 -25.01 4.88 5.25
CA ARG A 35 -23.78 5.69 5.45
C ARG A 35 -22.83 5.09 6.47
N ALA A 36 -23.34 4.52 7.57
CA ALA A 36 -22.49 3.95 8.61
C ALA A 36 -21.75 2.70 8.12
N ALA A 37 -22.46 1.78 7.46
CA ALA A 37 -21.88 0.57 6.90
C ALA A 37 -20.88 0.88 5.77
N VAL A 38 -21.26 1.77 4.85
CA VAL A 38 -20.38 2.18 3.73
C VAL A 38 -19.13 2.92 4.25
N ARG A 39 -19.26 3.74 5.31
CA ARG A 39 -18.10 4.37 5.96
C ARG A 39 -17.14 3.33 6.53
N GLN A 40 -17.64 2.27 7.16
CA GLN A 40 -16.80 1.18 7.68
C GLN A 40 -16.05 0.45 6.55
N ILE A 41 -16.70 0.23 5.40
CA ILE A 41 -16.04 -0.31 4.20
C ILE A 41 -14.87 0.60 3.77
N TYR A 42 -15.09 1.91 3.68
CA TYR A 42 -14.03 2.86 3.34
C TYR A 42 -12.89 2.90 4.37
N GLN A 43 -13.19 2.78 5.66
CA GLN A 43 -12.19 2.72 6.73
C GLN A 43 -11.32 1.47 6.60
N ARG A 44 -11.93 0.29 6.40
CA ARG A 44 -11.19 -0.96 6.19
C ARG A 44 -10.28 -0.91 4.97
N LEU A 45 -10.78 -0.38 3.84
CA LEU A 45 -9.95 -0.19 2.64
C LEU A 45 -8.81 0.81 2.90
N PHE A 46 -9.08 1.92 3.59
CA PHE A 46 -8.06 2.90 3.92
C PHE A 46 -6.95 2.28 4.79
N GLU A 47 -7.31 1.54 5.83
CA GLU A 47 -6.36 0.84 6.70
C GLU A 47 -5.56 -0.20 5.93
N HIS A 48 -6.21 -0.97 5.05
CA HIS A 48 -5.56 -1.95 4.20
C HIS A 48 -4.49 -1.32 3.28
N PHE A 49 -4.87 -0.31 2.50
CA PHE A 49 -3.92 0.35 1.57
C PHE A 49 -2.85 1.15 2.31
N ARG A 50 -3.17 1.71 3.47
CA ARG A 50 -2.15 2.34 4.34
C ARG A 50 -1.15 1.30 4.83
N GLY A 51 -1.62 0.11 5.18
CA GLY A 51 -0.75 -1.02 5.54
C GLY A 51 0.11 -1.50 4.38
N ILE A 52 -0.34 -1.40 3.12
CA ILE A 52 0.48 -1.67 1.94
C ILE A 52 1.55 -0.58 1.76
N ASP A 53 1.18 0.71 1.80
CA ASP A 53 2.14 1.81 1.65
C ASP A 53 3.21 1.79 2.74
N ALA A 54 2.82 1.57 4.00
CA ALA A 54 3.74 1.41 5.12
C ALA A 54 4.69 0.23 4.89
N ALA A 55 4.15 -0.93 4.48
CA ALA A 55 4.98 -2.11 4.21
C ALA A 55 5.99 -1.89 3.06
N ILE A 56 5.66 -1.08 2.04
CA ILE A 56 6.62 -0.70 1.00
C ILE A 56 7.69 0.23 1.59
N GLY A 57 7.30 1.22 2.39
CA GLY A 57 8.21 2.14 3.07
C GLY A 57 9.18 1.44 4.02
N ASP A 58 8.69 0.46 4.77
CA ASP A 58 9.46 -0.36 5.73
C ASP A 58 10.27 -1.47 5.04
N GLY A 59 10.33 -1.49 3.71
CA GLY A 59 11.11 -2.49 2.99
C GLY A 59 10.54 -3.91 3.01
N LYS A 60 9.29 -4.08 3.43
CA LYS A 60 8.62 -5.37 3.62
C LYS A 60 7.36 -5.48 2.74
N PRO A 61 7.45 -5.19 1.42
CA PRO A 61 6.29 -5.02 0.56
C PRO A 61 5.40 -6.25 0.58
N LYS A 62 4.08 -6.09 0.77
CA LYS A 62 3.16 -7.23 0.92
C LYS A 62 3.06 -8.08 -0.34
N SER A 63 2.80 -9.37 -0.19
CA SER A 63 2.50 -10.28 -1.30
C SER A 63 1.21 -11.06 -1.05
N TRP A 64 0.73 -11.79 -2.07
CA TRP A 64 -0.45 -12.64 -1.95
C TRP A 64 -0.40 -13.61 -0.77
N ALA A 65 0.79 -14.11 -0.43
CA ALA A 65 1.00 -15.06 0.67
C ALA A 65 0.76 -14.46 2.06
N ASP A 66 0.65 -13.13 2.19
CA ASP A 66 0.37 -12.47 3.47
C ASP A 66 -1.14 -12.44 3.82
N PHE A 67 -1.99 -13.02 2.97
CA PHE A 67 -3.44 -12.99 3.09
C PHE A 67 -4.02 -14.40 3.28
N PRO A 68 -5.19 -14.52 3.93
CA PRO A 68 -5.80 -15.82 4.17
C PRO A 68 -6.12 -16.55 2.86
N LEU A 69 -5.98 -17.87 2.90
CA LEU A 69 -6.41 -18.79 1.86
C LEU A 69 -7.86 -19.20 2.09
N LYS A 70 -8.70 -19.06 1.06
CA LYS A 70 -10.05 -19.62 1.03
C LYS A 70 -10.11 -20.63 -0.11
N GLY A 71 -10.18 -21.92 0.21
CA GLY A 71 -9.96 -22.98 -0.75
C GLY A 71 -8.51 -22.96 -1.24
N ASN A 72 -8.30 -22.78 -2.56
CA ASN A 72 -6.97 -22.76 -3.17
C ASN A 72 -6.53 -21.36 -3.66
N GLN A 73 -7.16 -20.30 -3.15
CA GLN A 73 -6.87 -18.94 -3.58
C GLN A 73 -6.70 -17.99 -2.40
N TYR A 74 -5.68 -17.14 -2.47
CA TYR A 74 -5.51 -16.03 -1.54
C TYR A 74 -6.68 -15.06 -1.67
N THR A 75 -7.11 -14.52 -0.52
CA THR A 75 -8.27 -13.63 -0.38
C THR A 75 -7.88 -12.31 0.28
N PRO A 76 -7.19 -11.42 -0.45
CA PRO A 76 -7.00 -10.06 0.02
C PRO A 76 -8.34 -9.29 0.06
N PRO A 77 -8.39 -8.13 0.77
CA PRO A 77 -9.65 -7.43 1.03
C PRO A 77 -10.49 -7.11 -0.20
N CYS A 78 -9.92 -6.63 -1.31
CA CYS A 78 -10.74 -6.31 -2.49
C CYS A 78 -11.42 -7.55 -3.08
N LYS A 79 -10.74 -8.69 -3.05
CA LYS A 79 -11.31 -9.97 -3.51
C LYS A 79 -12.35 -10.53 -2.55
N GLN A 80 -12.14 -10.34 -1.24
CA GLN A 80 -13.11 -10.71 -0.21
C GLN A 80 -14.41 -9.93 -0.42
N MET A 81 -14.32 -8.63 -0.72
CA MET A 81 -15.48 -7.76 -0.97
C MET A 81 -16.36 -8.18 -2.15
N HIS A 82 -15.81 -8.87 -3.15
CA HIS A 82 -16.61 -9.48 -4.22
C HIS A 82 -17.38 -10.70 -3.74
N SER A 83 -16.79 -11.45 -2.81
CA SER A 83 -17.35 -12.70 -2.31
C SER A 83 -18.49 -12.47 -1.32
N ASP A 84 -18.44 -11.39 -0.54
CA ASP A 84 -19.49 -11.00 0.42
C ASP A 84 -20.48 -9.96 -0.14
N GLY A 85 -20.24 -9.45 -1.35
CA GLY A 85 -21.11 -8.51 -2.05
C GLY A 85 -20.91 -7.04 -1.64
N GLU A 86 -19.98 -6.73 -0.74
CA GLU A 86 -19.68 -5.36 -0.31
C GLU A 86 -19.15 -4.49 -1.45
N ALA A 87 -18.50 -5.07 -2.46
CA ALA A 87 -18.02 -4.36 -3.65
C ALA A 87 -19.16 -3.60 -4.36
N ASN A 88 -20.39 -4.11 -4.32
CA ASN A 88 -21.57 -3.48 -4.94
C ASN A 88 -22.02 -2.20 -4.23
N LEU A 89 -21.58 -1.99 -2.99
CA LEU A 89 -21.90 -0.80 -2.19
C LEU A 89 -21.00 0.38 -2.55
N LEU A 90 -19.92 0.16 -3.29
CA LEU A 90 -18.96 1.18 -3.67
C LEU A 90 -19.16 1.69 -5.11
N PRO A 91 -18.69 2.91 -5.44
CA PRO A 91 -18.61 3.35 -6.82
C PRO A 91 -17.74 2.39 -7.65
N PRO A 92 -18.21 1.87 -8.81
CA PRO A 92 -17.47 0.88 -9.60
C PRO A 92 -16.06 1.33 -9.99
N ALA A 93 -15.89 2.62 -10.33
CA ALA A 93 -14.60 3.18 -10.68
C ALA A 93 -13.61 3.20 -9.49
N LEU A 94 -14.11 3.40 -8.26
CA LEU A 94 -13.27 3.37 -7.06
C LEU A 94 -12.88 1.92 -6.72
N MET A 95 -13.82 0.98 -6.83
CA MET A 95 -13.57 -0.43 -6.58
C MET A 95 -12.53 -0.99 -7.56
N ALA A 96 -12.69 -0.72 -8.87
CA ALA A 96 -11.74 -1.14 -9.90
C ALA A 96 -10.32 -0.57 -9.67
N GLN A 97 -10.22 0.67 -9.18
CA GLN A 97 -8.94 1.27 -8.78
C GLN A 97 -8.32 0.56 -7.58
N CYS A 98 -9.13 0.19 -6.58
CA CYS A 98 -8.66 -0.56 -5.42
C CYS A 98 -8.11 -1.92 -5.86
N GLU A 99 -8.86 -2.68 -6.65
CA GLU A 99 -8.44 -4.00 -7.15
C GLU A 99 -7.16 -3.95 -7.97
N THR A 100 -7.09 -3.00 -8.90
CA THR A 100 -5.90 -2.82 -9.76
C THR A 100 -4.68 -2.53 -8.89
N LEU A 101 -4.81 -1.60 -7.94
CA LEU A 101 -3.68 -1.18 -7.12
C LEU A 101 -3.27 -2.26 -6.09
N GLU A 102 -4.24 -3.00 -5.54
CA GLU A 102 -3.98 -4.16 -4.68
C GLU A 102 -3.22 -5.23 -5.48
N THR A 103 -3.72 -5.58 -6.66
CA THR A 103 -3.08 -6.58 -7.55
C THR A 103 -1.67 -6.17 -7.94
N ASP A 104 -1.48 -4.92 -8.38
CA ASP A 104 -0.17 -4.38 -8.75
C ASP A 104 0.80 -4.46 -7.55
N ALA A 105 0.37 -4.04 -6.37
CA ALA A 105 1.21 -4.03 -5.17
C ALA A 105 1.58 -5.42 -4.69
N LEU A 106 0.63 -6.35 -4.63
CA LEU A 106 0.89 -7.72 -4.18
C LEU A 106 1.75 -8.50 -5.18
N THR A 107 1.59 -8.24 -6.47
CA THR A 107 2.41 -8.84 -7.52
C THR A 107 3.83 -8.28 -7.48
N ALA A 108 4.00 -6.96 -7.39
CA ALA A 108 5.30 -6.32 -7.27
C ALA A 108 6.03 -6.78 -6.00
N GLY A 109 5.35 -6.81 -4.84
CA GLY A 109 5.92 -7.28 -3.58
C GLY A 109 6.30 -8.75 -3.62
N GLY A 110 5.48 -9.60 -4.25
CA GLY A 110 5.82 -11.01 -4.48
C GLY A 110 7.09 -11.20 -5.32
N ARG A 111 7.17 -10.51 -6.46
CA ARG A 111 8.35 -10.56 -7.35
C ARG A 111 9.60 -10.03 -6.67
N TYR A 112 9.49 -8.90 -5.96
CA TYR A 112 10.59 -8.31 -5.21
C TYR A 112 11.08 -9.26 -4.12
N ARG A 113 10.19 -9.81 -3.29
CA ARG A 113 10.56 -10.76 -2.24
C ARG A 113 11.26 -12.00 -2.78
N HIS A 114 10.79 -12.52 -3.92
CA HIS A 114 11.42 -13.66 -4.57
C HIS A 114 12.83 -13.32 -5.05
N TRP A 115 12.98 -12.21 -5.79
CA TRP A 115 14.29 -11.74 -6.24
C TRP A 115 15.26 -11.48 -5.08
N VAL A 116 14.79 -10.88 -3.98
CA VAL A 116 15.63 -10.66 -2.79
C VAL A 116 16.18 -11.97 -2.25
N ARG A 117 15.34 -13.01 -2.15
CA ARG A 117 15.74 -14.33 -1.64
C ARG A 117 16.70 -15.06 -2.57
N GLU A 118 16.38 -15.10 -3.86
CA GLU A 118 17.12 -15.94 -4.82
C GLU A 118 18.37 -15.26 -5.37
N THR A 119 18.44 -13.93 -5.33
CA THR A 119 19.51 -13.18 -6.02
C THR A 119 20.22 -12.23 -5.08
N TYR A 120 19.48 -11.33 -4.41
CA TYR A 120 20.09 -10.27 -3.61
C TYR A 120 20.79 -10.81 -2.36
N ILE A 121 20.13 -11.68 -1.59
CA ILE A 121 20.68 -12.26 -0.35
C ILE A 121 21.95 -13.07 -0.61
N PRO A 122 22.03 -13.96 -1.61
CA PRO A 122 23.28 -14.63 -1.95
C PRO A 122 24.42 -13.66 -2.28
N ALA A 123 24.15 -12.62 -3.08
CA ALA A 123 25.15 -11.60 -3.41
C ALA A 123 25.59 -10.80 -2.17
N LEU A 124 24.64 -10.46 -1.30
CA LEU A 124 24.90 -9.78 -0.03
C LEU A 124 25.78 -10.63 0.90
N LYS A 125 25.49 -11.92 1.04
CA LYS A 125 26.33 -12.85 1.82
C LYS A 125 27.75 -12.92 1.29
N ALA A 126 27.93 -12.99 -0.02
CA ALA A 126 29.24 -13.00 -0.66
C ALA A 126 30.02 -11.71 -0.37
N LEU A 127 29.37 -10.54 -0.54
CA LEU A 127 29.98 -9.24 -0.23
C LEU A 127 30.40 -9.14 1.25
N VAL A 128 29.54 -9.57 2.17
CA VAL A 128 29.86 -9.55 3.61
C VAL A 128 31.02 -10.49 3.95
N ALA A 129 31.03 -11.69 3.37
CA ALA A 129 32.11 -12.65 3.60
C ALA A 129 33.47 -12.13 3.09
N GLU A 130 33.50 -11.50 1.91
CA GLU A 130 34.68 -10.85 1.35
C GLU A 130 35.21 -9.74 2.26
N ARG A 131 34.30 -8.87 2.75
CA ARG A 131 34.66 -7.66 3.52
C ARG A 131 34.99 -7.90 4.98
N THR A 132 34.63 -9.08 5.49
CA THR A 132 34.93 -9.48 6.88
C THR A 132 36.02 -10.55 6.97
N GLY A 133 36.56 -11.00 5.84
CA GLY A 133 37.49 -12.13 5.79
C GLY A 133 36.93 -13.40 6.45
N GLY A 134 35.60 -13.57 6.44
CA GLY A 134 34.91 -14.69 7.11
C GLY A 134 34.78 -14.58 8.64
N LYS A 135 35.16 -13.45 9.25
CA LYS A 135 35.08 -13.22 10.71
C LYS A 135 33.69 -12.75 11.19
N GLY A 136 32.69 -12.73 10.32
CA GLY A 136 31.34 -12.27 10.65
C GLY A 136 30.71 -13.05 11.80
N GLY A 137 30.17 -12.36 12.80
CA GLY A 137 29.57 -12.97 13.99
C GLY A 137 29.06 -11.94 15.00
N SER A 138 28.18 -12.35 15.91
CA SER A 138 27.73 -11.48 17.01
C SER A 138 28.88 -11.26 17.99
N ILE A 139 29.13 -10.01 18.39
CA ILE A 139 30.05 -9.68 19.48
C ILE A 139 29.24 -9.60 20.78
N THR A 140 29.56 -10.43 21.77
CA THR A 140 28.89 -10.43 23.08
C THR A 140 28.97 -9.06 23.73
N GLY A 141 27.81 -8.53 24.17
CA GLY A 141 27.72 -7.25 24.87
C GLY A 141 27.77 -6.03 23.96
N LYS A 142 27.91 -6.21 22.63
CA LYS A 142 27.86 -5.09 21.68
C LYS A 142 26.45 -4.91 21.13
N ALA A 143 25.97 -3.67 21.14
CA ALA A 143 24.67 -3.32 20.59
C ALA A 143 24.71 -3.23 19.07
N TYR A 144 23.59 -3.55 18.43
CA TYR A 144 23.44 -3.45 16.99
C TYR A 144 22.03 -2.95 16.62
N ARG A 145 21.94 -2.30 15.46
CA ARG A 145 20.68 -1.99 14.79
C ARG A 145 20.27 -3.16 13.92
N GLU A 146 19.05 -3.65 14.07
CA GLU A 146 18.49 -4.64 13.15
C GLU A 146 18.06 -3.96 11.84
N LEU A 147 18.46 -4.54 10.72
CA LEU A 147 18.08 -4.11 9.38
C LEU A 147 17.76 -5.33 8.53
N SER A 148 16.64 -5.30 7.81
CA SER A 148 16.28 -6.39 6.90
C SER A 148 17.00 -6.26 5.56
N ALA A 149 17.44 -7.37 4.95
CA ALA A 149 17.97 -7.36 3.59
C ALA A 149 16.93 -6.86 2.57
N PHE A 150 15.65 -7.11 2.81
CA PHE A 150 14.57 -6.57 1.97
C PHE A 150 14.46 -5.04 2.09
N GLU A 151 14.79 -4.50 3.26
CA GLU A 151 14.78 -3.06 3.51
C GLU A 151 15.98 -2.38 2.88
N LEU A 152 17.18 -2.92 3.11
CA LEU A 152 18.41 -2.41 2.53
C LEU A 152 18.36 -2.33 0.99
N GLY A 153 17.72 -3.30 0.34
CA GLY A 153 17.55 -3.28 -1.11
C GLY A 153 16.59 -2.19 -1.63
N LEU A 154 15.75 -1.60 -0.77
CA LEU A 154 14.80 -0.52 -1.13
C LEU A 154 15.25 0.85 -0.64
N MET A 155 16.18 0.93 0.31
CA MET A 155 16.73 2.18 0.84
C MET A 155 17.31 3.07 -0.26
N SER A 156 17.11 4.37 -0.11
CA SER A 156 17.82 5.38 -0.90
C SER A 156 19.24 5.58 -0.36
N GLY A 157 20.11 6.23 -1.13
CA GLY A 157 21.45 6.60 -0.63
C GLY A 157 21.38 7.57 0.56
N GLU A 158 20.35 8.42 0.63
CA GLU A 158 20.12 9.30 1.78
C GLU A 158 19.75 8.49 3.04
N ASP A 159 18.90 7.47 2.89
CA ASP A 159 18.53 6.59 4.01
C ASP A 159 19.76 5.83 4.54
N VAL A 160 20.60 5.31 3.64
CA VAL A 160 21.83 4.60 4.02
C VAL A 160 22.83 5.54 4.71
N LEU A 161 22.97 6.78 4.22
CA LEU A 161 23.84 7.78 4.84
C LEU A 161 23.34 8.18 6.24
N GLY A 162 22.03 8.37 6.39
CA GLY A 162 21.42 8.67 7.68
C GLY A 162 21.65 7.55 8.70
N LEU A 163 21.39 6.30 8.28
CA LEU A 163 21.66 5.12 9.11
C LEU A 163 23.17 5.01 9.45
N SER A 164 24.05 5.24 8.49
CA SER A 164 25.50 5.18 8.72
C SER A 164 25.95 6.19 9.77
N THR A 165 25.39 7.39 9.73
CA THR A 165 25.68 8.46 10.70
C THR A 165 25.18 8.09 12.11
N GLU A 166 23.98 7.52 12.22
CA GLU A 166 23.43 7.00 13.49
C GLU A 166 24.34 5.92 14.10
N LEU A 167 24.73 4.94 13.28
CA LEU A 167 25.58 3.82 13.71
C LEU A 167 26.95 4.30 14.22
N GLU A 168 27.56 5.27 13.54
CA GLU A 168 28.84 5.85 13.96
C GLU A 168 28.70 6.66 15.25
N ALA A 169 27.65 7.49 15.36
CA ALA A 169 27.40 8.32 16.55
C ALA A 169 27.14 7.48 17.81
N GLU A 170 26.43 6.37 17.66
CA GLU A 170 26.07 5.48 18.77
C GLU A 170 27.03 4.29 18.95
N ASN A 171 28.08 4.19 18.12
CA ASN A 171 29.02 3.06 18.07
C ASN A 171 28.33 1.69 17.98
N LEU A 172 27.28 1.62 17.16
CA LEU A 172 26.46 0.43 16.94
C LEU A 172 27.00 -0.42 15.78
N GLY A 173 26.83 -1.73 15.88
CA GLY A 173 26.87 -2.61 14.72
C GLY A 173 25.55 -2.65 13.95
N VAL A 174 25.52 -3.44 12.88
CA VAL A 174 24.28 -3.77 12.17
C VAL A 174 24.09 -5.28 12.16
N GLY A 175 22.88 -5.71 12.53
CA GLY A 175 22.42 -7.07 12.30
C GLY A 175 21.58 -7.10 11.03
N LEU A 176 22.12 -7.61 9.93
CA LEU A 176 21.39 -7.80 8.67
C LEU A 176 20.59 -9.11 8.70
N GLN A 177 19.28 -8.99 8.78
CA GLN A 177 18.36 -10.11 8.68
C GLN A 177 18.22 -10.57 7.22
N VAL A 178 18.71 -11.77 6.90
CA VAL A 178 18.71 -12.32 5.54
C VAL A 178 17.71 -13.45 5.33
N ALA A 179 17.29 -14.16 6.37
CA ALA A 179 16.25 -15.17 6.24
C ALA A 179 15.40 -15.30 7.50
N VAL A 180 14.16 -15.75 7.31
CA VAL A 180 13.28 -16.23 8.38
C VAL A 180 12.76 -17.59 7.94
N GLU A 181 13.43 -18.66 8.35
CA GLU A 181 12.98 -20.03 8.12
C GLU A 181 12.51 -20.65 9.43
N ARG A 182 11.22 -21.07 9.47
CA ARG A 182 10.64 -21.81 10.61
C ARG A 182 10.88 -21.13 11.98
N GLY A 183 10.87 -19.80 12.02
CA GLY A 183 11.12 -19.02 13.25
C GLY A 183 12.60 -18.83 13.60
N ARG A 184 13.55 -19.32 12.79
CA ARG A 184 14.96 -18.95 12.89
C ARG A 184 15.27 -17.77 11.99
N HIS A 185 15.80 -16.72 12.61
CA HIS A 185 16.32 -15.54 11.93
C HIS A 185 17.77 -15.80 11.59
N GLU A 186 18.10 -15.84 10.30
CA GLU A 186 19.49 -15.79 9.88
C GLU A 186 19.92 -14.33 9.87
N MET A 187 20.93 -14.01 10.68
CA MET A 187 21.46 -12.66 10.89
C MET A 187 22.94 -12.63 10.48
N LEU A 188 23.32 -11.66 9.66
CA LEU A 188 24.71 -11.32 9.40
C LEU A 188 25.07 -10.11 10.27
N TYR A 189 26.06 -10.27 11.14
CA TYR A 189 26.48 -9.21 12.04
C TYR A 189 27.67 -8.44 11.46
N LEU A 190 27.48 -7.14 11.27
CA LEU A 190 28.45 -6.20 10.75
C LEU A 190 28.86 -5.27 11.89
N TYR A 191 30.09 -5.42 12.34
CA TYR A 191 30.70 -4.54 13.33
C TYR A 191 31.93 -3.88 12.74
N PRO A 192 32.24 -2.62 13.08
CA PRO A 192 33.46 -1.95 12.64
C PRO A 192 34.74 -2.78 12.86
N GLU A 193 34.80 -3.54 13.95
CA GLU A 193 35.93 -4.41 14.32
C GLU A 193 36.14 -5.59 13.37
N HIS A 194 35.10 -5.98 12.63
CA HIS A 194 35.15 -7.08 11.68
C HIS A 194 35.52 -6.62 10.27
N LEU A 195 35.64 -5.31 10.04
CA LEU A 195 35.91 -4.75 8.73
C LEU A 195 37.40 -4.42 8.61
N ASP A 196 38.02 -4.82 7.50
CA ASP A 196 39.44 -4.58 7.20
C ASP A 196 39.72 -3.10 6.87
N GLY A 197 39.51 -2.20 7.85
CA GLY A 197 39.72 -0.75 7.74
C GLY A 197 38.57 0.03 7.08
N ALA A 198 37.49 -0.64 6.69
CA ALA A 198 36.26 0.00 6.20
C ALA A 198 35.30 0.31 7.35
N ASN A 199 34.47 1.35 7.22
CA ASN A 199 33.37 1.59 8.15
C ASN A 199 32.11 0.81 7.73
N VAL A 200 31.17 0.62 8.66
CA VAL A 200 29.92 -0.11 8.39
C VAL A 200 29.11 0.59 7.28
N GLY A 201 29.14 1.93 7.23
CA GLY A 201 28.41 2.70 6.22
C GLY A 201 28.84 2.43 4.78
N THR A 202 30.15 2.33 4.50
CA THR A 202 30.65 1.98 3.16
C THR A 202 30.22 0.59 2.73
N LEU A 203 30.13 -0.36 3.67
CA LEU A 203 29.61 -1.69 3.40
C LEU A 203 28.10 -1.67 3.11
N LEU A 204 27.32 -0.89 3.87
CA LEU A 204 25.88 -0.73 3.60
C LEU A 204 25.62 -0.09 2.24
N GLU A 205 26.42 0.90 1.85
CA GLU A 205 26.29 1.52 0.52
C GLU A 205 26.66 0.54 -0.59
N ALA A 206 27.72 -0.25 -0.42
CA ALA A 206 28.07 -1.31 -1.36
C ALA A 206 26.96 -2.37 -1.46
N ALA A 207 26.38 -2.77 -0.33
CA ALA A 207 25.27 -3.71 -0.28
C ALA A 207 24.00 -3.15 -0.95
N ARG A 208 23.68 -1.88 -0.74
CA ARG A 208 22.57 -1.19 -1.42
C ARG A 208 22.85 -1.04 -2.93
N ALA A 209 24.10 -0.79 -3.32
CA ALA A 209 24.51 -0.71 -4.71
C ALA A 209 24.31 -2.04 -5.46
N LEU A 210 24.46 -3.19 -4.80
CA LEU A 210 24.14 -4.50 -5.41
C LEU A 210 22.70 -4.57 -5.94
N ALA A 211 21.73 -4.00 -5.19
CA ALA A 211 20.33 -3.99 -5.61
C ALA A 211 20.08 -3.08 -6.82
N SER A 212 20.88 -2.01 -6.95
CA SER A 212 20.78 -1.05 -8.05
C SER A 212 21.59 -1.47 -9.27
N ALA A 213 22.61 -2.31 -9.10
CA ALA A 213 23.47 -2.80 -10.18
C ALA A 213 22.84 -3.92 -11.00
N ASP A 214 21.93 -4.69 -10.39
CA ASP A 214 21.11 -5.67 -11.10
C ASP A 214 19.92 -4.98 -11.79
N PRO A 215 19.81 -5.01 -13.14
CA PRO A 215 18.69 -4.40 -13.86
C PRO A 215 17.33 -4.90 -13.38
N GLN A 216 17.23 -6.17 -12.99
CA GLN A 216 15.98 -6.72 -12.46
C GLN A 216 15.67 -6.15 -11.07
N GLY A 217 16.67 -6.10 -10.19
CA GLY A 217 16.55 -5.52 -8.85
C GLY A 217 16.13 -4.04 -8.89
N GLN A 218 16.77 -3.27 -9.76
CA GLN A 218 16.44 -1.87 -9.98
C GLN A 218 14.99 -1.71 -10.48
N ALA A 219 14.59 -2.44 -11.52
CA ALA A 219 13.23 -2.36 -12.07
C ALA A 219 12.15 -2.73 -11.05
N LEU A 220 12.40 -3.72 -10.19
CA LEU A 220 11.47 -4.12 -9.13
C LEU A 220 11.37 -3.05 -8.04
N SER A 221 12.50 -2.48 -7.63
CA SER A 221 12.56 -1.42 -6.62
C SER A 221 11.87 -0.14 -7.11
N ASP A 222 12.12 0.26 -8.35
CA ASP A 222 11.48 1.42 -8.97
C ASP A 222 9.98 1.18 -9.18
N GLY A 223 9.59 -0.04 -9.56
CA GLY A 223 8.19 -0.44 -9.63
C GLY A 223 7.46 -0.28 -8.29
N LEU A 224 8.07 -0.72 -7.19
CA LEU A 224 7.51 -0.55 -5.84
C LEU A 224 7.43 0.94 -5.44
N ARG A 225 8.47 1.73 -5.70
CA ARG A 225 8.46 3.18 -5.43
C ARG A 225 7.39 3.91 -6.23
N ALA A 226 7.17 3.52 -7.48
CA ALA A 226 6.15 4.09 -8.36
C ALA A 226 4.71 3.79 -7.89
N LEU A 227 4.49 2.79 -7.04
CA LEU A 227 3.17 2.52 -6.45
C LEU A 227 2.80 3.51 -5.34
N ARG A 228 3.78 4.05 -4.60
CA ARG A 228 3.53 4.96 -3.48
C ARG A 228 2.71 6.21 -3.85
N PRO A 229 3.00 6.96 -4.94
CA PRO A 229 2.15 8.09 -5.32
C PRO A 229 0.74 7.65 -5.71
N ARG A 230 0.57 6.47 -6.34
CA ARG A 230 -0.75 5.92 -6.68
C ARG A 230 -1.54 5.55 -5.40
N LEU A 231 -0.87 4.95 -4.41
CA LEU A 231 -1.43 4.66 -3.09
C LEU A 231 -1.83 5.94 -2.36
N ALA A 232 -0.99 6.97 -2.37
CA ALA A 232 -1.31 8.26 -1.74
C ALA A 232 -2.57 8.90 -2.34
N VAL A 233 -2.73 8.86 -3.67
CA VAL A 233 -3.94 9.34 -4.35
C VAL A 233 -5.17 8.54 -3.93
N LEU A 234 -5.08 7.21 -3.90
CA LEU A 234 -6.20 6.35 -3.48
C LEU A 234 -6.57 6.60 -2.01
N LEU A 235 -5.59 6.68 -1.12
CA LEU A 235 -5.78 6.98 0.30
C LEU A 235 -6.45 8.34 0.50
N GLY A 236 -6.07 9.35 -0.29
CA GLY A 236 -6.74 10.64 -0.31
C GLY A 236 -8.23 10.54 -0.68
N ARG A 237 -8.54 9.76 -1.72
CA ARG A 237 -9.92 9.49 -2.16
C ARG A 237 -10.73 8.74 -1.10
N LEU A 238 -10.17 7.68 -0.52
CA LEU A 238 -10.81 6.90 0.53
C LEU A 238 -11.05 7.76 1.78
N LYS A 239 -10.07 8.57 2.19
CA LYS A 239 -10.21 9.50 3.33
C LYS A 239 -11.34 10.52 3.11
N ALA A 240 -11.49 11.04 1.89
CA ALA A 240 -12.61 11.92 1.55
C ALA A 240 -13.96 11.19 1.68
N ARG A 241 -14.03 9.93 1.22
CA ARG A 241 -15.22 9.07 1.31
C ARG A 241 -15.58 8.63 2.72
N ILE A 242 -14.60 8.49 3.63
CA ILE A 242 -14.87 8.24 5.05
C ILE A 242 -15.65 9.42 5.66
N ARG A 243 -15.26 10.66 5.31
CA ARG A 243 -15.93 11.88 5.77
C ARG A 243 -17.33 11.99 5.18
N ASP A 244 -17.44 11.79 3.86
CA ASP A 244 -18.69 11.87 3.12
C ASP A 244 -18.89 10.64 2.20
N PRO A 245 -19.54 9.56 2.69
CA PRO A 245 -19.70 8.32 1.92
C PRO A 245 -20.56 8.48 0.66
N HIS A 246 -21.54 9.38 0.70
CA HIS A 246 -22.46 9.67 -0.39
C HIS A 246 -22.52 11.19 -0.63
N PRO A 247 -21.56 11.73 -1.40
CA PRO A 247 -21.55 13.14 -1.75
C PRO A 247 -22.85 13.54 -2.44
N LEU A 248 -23.43 14.65 -1.99
CA LEU A 248 -24.74 15.12 -2.46
C LEU A 248 -24.82 15.22 -3.99
N HIS A 249 -23.74 15.67 -4.64
CA HIS A 249 -23.70 15.78 -6.10
C HIS A 249 -23.81 14.42 -6.81
N GLU A 250 -23.28 13.34 -6.24
CA GLU A 250 -23.42 11.99 -6.81
C GLU A 250 -24.83 11.44 -6.61
N SER A 251 -25.44 11.68 -5.44
CA SER A 251 -26.85 11.31 -5.19
C SER A 251 -27.78 12.05 -6.17
N ILE A 252 -27.53 13.33 -6.43
CA ILE A 252 -28.26 14.13 -7.42
C ILE A 252 -28.06 13.59 -8.84
N LEU A 253 -26.82 13.39 -9.29
CA LEU A 253 -26.53 12.88 -10.63
C LEU A 253 -27.10 11.48 -10.88
N ARG A 254 -27.08 10.60 -9.87
CA ARG A 254 -27.73 9.27 -9.96
C ARG A 254 -29.25 9.41 -10.06
N ALA A 255 -29.87 10.27 -9.25
CA ALA A 255 -31.31 10.51 -9.32
C ALA A 255 -31.73 11.04 -10.70
N PHE A 256 -30.99 11.99 -11.26
CA PHE A 256 -31.24 12.47 -12.62
C PHE A 256 -31.10 11.36 -13.66
N ARG A 257 -30.01 10.57 -13.61
CA ARG A 257 -29.80 9.45 -14.55
C ARG A 257 -30.92 8.41 -14.49
N ASP A 258 -31.37 8.04 -13.29
CA ASP A 258 -32.41 7.02 -13.10
C ASP A 258 -33.76 7.49 -13.67
N VAL A 259 -34.07 8.79 -13.57
CA VAL A 259 -35.28 9.41 -14.15
C VAL A 259 -35.23 9.36 -15.68
N PHE A 260 -34.09 9.68 -16.30
CA PHE A 260 -33.94 9.67 -17.76
C PHE A 260 -33.75 8.28 -18.37
N ARG A 261 -33.48 7.24 -17.56
CA ARG A 261 -33.34 5.85 -18.02
C ARG A 261 -34.65 5.05 -17.95
N ARG A 262 -35.69 5.61 -17.31
CA ARG A 262 -37.03 5.00 -17.17
C ARG A 262 -38.12 5.71 -17.98
N GLY A 263 -37.79 6.77 -18.71
CA GLY A 263 -38.65 7.41 -19.72
C GLY A 263 -38.18 7.05 -21.12
#